data_AF-A0A534KCY2-F1
#
_entry.id   AF-A0A534KCY2-F1
#
_cell.length_a   1.000
_cell.length_b   1.000
_cell.length_c   1.000
_cell.angle_alpha   90.00
_cell.angle_beta   90.00
_cell.angle_gamma   90.00
#
_symmetry.space_group_name_H-M   'P 1'
#
loop_
_entity.id
_entity.type
_entity.pdbx_description
1 polymer ?
#
loop_
_entity_poly.entity_id
_entity_poly.type
_entity_poly.pdbx_seq_one_letter_code
_entity_poly.pdbx_strand_id
1 'polypeptide(L)'
;MADESLNLPGGHRASVWTVGHSTRSFDEFLSILEENRIQLLADVRHFPSSRRVPWATKASLGAALGERGIGYEHFEALGGFRKAAPDSMNTGWRSAGFRGYADYMAT
;
A
#
# COMPACT_ATOMS: atom_id res chain seq x y z
N MET A 1 19.73 -7.66 -14.65
CA MET A 1 20.01 -6.22 -14.80
C MET A 1 18.79 -5.48 -14.26
N ALA A 2 18.77 -4.76 -13.15
CA ALA A 2 19.77 -4.41 -12.13
C ALA A 2 19.11 -4.54 -10.74
N ASP A 3 19.86 -5.05 -9.77
CA ASP A 3 19.49 -5.17 -8.35
C ASP A 3 19.92 -3.89 -7.64
N GLU A 4 19.04 -2.89 -7.60
CA GLU A 4 19.29 -1.61 -6.92
C GLU A 4 18.86 -1.72 -5.46
N SER A 5 19.65 -2.46 -4.68
CA SER A 5 19.46 -2.55 -3.24
C SER A 5 20.09 -1.34 -2.56
N LEU A 6 19.24 -0.45 -2.03
CA LEU A 6 19.65 0.66 -1.16
C LEU A 6 20.31 0.11 0.11
N ASN A 7 21.62 0.29 0.24
CA ASN A 7 22.42 -0.19 1.36
C ASN A 7 22.41 0.85 2.50
N LEU A 8 21.55 0.66 3.50
CA LEU A 8 21.56 1.45 4.73
C LEU A 8 22.59 0.86 5.72
N PRO A 9 23.36 1.68 6.46
CA PRO A 9 24.40 1.19 7.36
C PRO A 9 23.79 0.42 8.56
N GLY A 10 24.21 -0.83 8.74
CA GLY A 10 23.55 -1.86 9.57
C GLY A 10 22.69 -2.86 8.75
N GLY A 11 22.79 -2.78 7.42
CA GLY A 11 21.76 -3.18 6.46
C GLY A 11 21.39 -4.65 6.39
N HIS A 12 20.24 -4.97 6.96
CA HIS A 12 19.38 -5.93 6.30
C HIS A 12 18.89 -5.31 5.00
N ARG A 13 19.29 -5.86 3.85
CA ARG A 13 18.68 -5.55 2.56
C ARG A 13 17.20 -5.92 2.64
N ALA A 14 16.33 -4.94 2.80
CA ALA A 14 14.90 -5.14 2.68
C ALA A 14 14.51 -5.14 1.20
N SER A 15 13.92 -6.23 0.72
CA SER A 15 13.33 -6.29 -0.61
C SER A 15 11.90 -5.77 -0.53
N VAL A 16 11.57 -4.77 -1.34
CA VAL A 16 10.22 -4.19 -1.42
C VAL A 16 9.52 -4.71 -2.67
N TRP A 17 8.29 -5.17 -2.50
CA TRP A 17 7.42 -5.65 -3.57
C TRP A 17 6.12 -4.87 -3.56
N THR A 18 5.51 -4.70 -4.74
CA THR A 18 4.18 -4.12 -4.86
C THR A 18 3.18 -5.22 -5.22
N VAL A 19 2.04 -5.24 -4.54
CA VAL A 19 0.97 -6.20 -4.82
C VAL A 19 -0.39 -5.52 -4.78
N GLY A 20 -1.26 -5.88 -5.71
CA GLY A 20 -2.68 -5.54 -5.70
C GLY A 20 -3.52 -6.80 -5.77
N HIS A 21 -4.67 -6.81 -5.11
CA HIS A 21 -5.52 -8.01 -5.07
C HIS A 21 -6.33 -8.25 -6.36
N SER A 22 -6.56 -7.22 -7.18
CA SER A 22 -7.37 -7.34 -8.40
C SER A 22 -8.74 -7.99 -8.11
N THR A 23 -9.15 -8.99 -8.89
CA THR A 23 -10.31 -9.87 -8.67
C THR A 23 -9.95 -11.21 -8.05
N ARG A 24 -8.74 -11.36 -7.49
CA ARG A 24 -8.32 -12.62 -6.88
C ARG A 24 -9.14 -12.97 -5.65
N SER A 25 -9.27 -14.27 -5.39
CA SER A 25 -9.74 -14.76 -4.11
C SER A 25 -8.74 -14.42 -3.01
N PHE A 26 -9.16 -14.59 -1.75
CA PHE A 26 -8.24 -14.40 -0.62
C PHE A 26 -7.09 -15.41 -0.67
N ASP A 27 -7.38 -16.68 -0.97
CA ASP A 27 -6.37 -17.74 -1.02
C ASP A 27 -5.34 -17.48 -2.14
N GLU A 28 -5.79 -17.06 -3.33
CA GLU A 28 -4.89 -16.70 -4.43
C GLU A 28 -3.98 -15.51 -4.06
N PHE A 29 -4.51 -14.53 -3.32
CA PHE A 29 -3.70 -13.41 -2.84
C PHE A 29 -2.67 -13.87 -1.81
N LEU A 30 -3.06 -14.75 -0.88
CA LEU A 30 -2.18 -15.29 0.15
C LEU A 30 -1.05 -16.13 -0.47
N SER A 31 -1.37 -16.99 -1.44
CA SER A 31 -0.35 -17.79 -2.14
C SER A 31 0.73 -16.93 -2.79
N ILE A 32 0.36 -15.77 -3.37
CA ILE A 32 1.36 -14.83 -3.93
C ILE A 32 2.31 -14.31 -2.84
N LEU A 33 1.80 -14.00 -1.65
CA LEU A 33 2.64 -13.54 -0.54
C LEU A 33 3.59 -14.64 -0.06
N GLU A 34 3.08 -15.87 0.06
CA GLU A 34 3.85 -17.03 0.52
C GLU A 34 4.93 -17.45 -0.48
N GLU A 35 4.59 -17.54 -1.78
CA GLU A 35 5.53 -17.88 -2.87
C GLU A 35 6.71 -16.90 -2.94
N ASN A 36 6.44 -15.61 -2.65
CA ASN A 36 7.46 -14.56 -2.63
C ASN A 36 8.09 -14.37 -1.25
N ARG A 37 7.74 -15.21 -0.26
CA ARG A 37 8.25 -15.19 1.12
C ARG A 37 8.09 -13.81 1.78
N ILE A 38 6.97 -13.16 1.53
CA ILE A 38 6.66 -11.85 2.11
C ILE A 38 6.45 -12.02 3.62
N GLN A 39 7.21 -11.25 4.40
CA GLN A 39 7.17 -11.29 5.86
C GLN A 39 6.25 -10.22 6.46
N LEU A 40 5.99 -9.14 5.72
CA LEU A 40 5.21 -8.00 6.16
C LEU A 40 4.43 -7.42 4.96
N LEU A 41 3.12 -7.25 5.12
CA LEU A 41 2.31 -6.46 4.21
C LEU A 41 2.19 -5.03 4.75
N ALA A 42 2.82 -4.09 4.05
CA ALA A 42 2.67 -2.66 4.29
C ALA A 42 1.43 -2.14 3.54
N ASP A 43 0.35 -1.89 4.27
CA ASP A 43 -0.87 -1.30 3.73
C ASP A 43 -0.73 0.23 3.72
N VAL A 44 -0.60 0.81 2.53
CA VAL A 44 -0.48 2.27 2.36
C VAL A 44 -1.83 2.93 2.05
N ARG A 45 -2.95 2.20 2.12
CA ARG A 45 -4.26 2.76 1.77
C ARG A 45 -4.68 3.77 2.84
N HIS A 46 -5.14 4.95 2.44
CA HIS A 46 -5.71 5.90 3.39
C HIS A 46 -6.97 5.32 4.07
N PHE A 47 -7.80 4.60 3.30
CA PHE A 47 -8.98 3.89 3.81
C PHE A 47 -8.85 2.38 3.52
N PRO A 48 -8.28 1.58 4.44
CA PRO A 48 -8.14 0.13 4.27
C PRO A 48 -9.46 -0.60 4.55
N SER A 49 -10.50 -0.25 3.81
CA SER A 49 -11.84 -0.83 3.91
C SER A 49 -12.39 -1.14 2.51
N SER A 50 -13.29 -2.12 2.41
CA SER A 50 -13.92 -2.48 1.14
C SER A 50 -15.28 -3.11 1.37
N ARG A 51 -16.32 -2.61 0.69
CA ARG A 51 -17.64 -3.26 0.61
C ARG A 51 -17.69 -4.39 -0.41
N ARG A 52 -16.89 -4.27 -1.49
CA ARG A 52 -16.92 -5.22 -2.63
C ARG A 52 -16.06 -6.46 -2.38
N VAL A 53 -15.00 -6.30 -1.59
CA VAL A 53 -14.03 -7.36 -1.29
C VAL A 53 -13.90 -7.47 0.22
N PRO A 54 -14.80 -8.21 0.89
CA PRO A 54 -14.91 -8.20 2.36
C PRO A 54 -13.63 -8.60 3.09
N TRP A 55 -12.84 -9.51 2.52
CA TRP A 55 -11.58 -9.96 3.11
C TRP A 55 -10.49 -8.88 3.10
N ALA A 56 -10.58 -7.86 2.23
CA ALA A 56 -9.54 -6.84 2.05
C ALA A 56 -9.64 -5.66 3.04
N THR A 57 -10.44 -5.79 4.10
CA THR A 57 -10.48 -4.81 5.20
C THR A 57 -9.27 -4.98 6.11
N LYS A 58 -8.84 -3.90 6.78
CA LYS A 58 -7.74 -3.91 7.75
C LYS A 58 -7.89 -5.03 8.80
N ALA A 59 -9.09 -5.18 9.36
CA ALA A 59 -9.37 -6.16 10.40
C ALA A 59 -9.26 -7.61 9.87
N SER A 60 -9.96 -7.92 8.78
CA SER A 60 -9.96 -9.27 8.20
C SER A 60 -8.58 -9.66 7.67
N LEU A 61 -7.91 -8.75 6.96
CA LEU A 61 -6.61 -9.01 6.37
C LEU A 61 -5.53 -9.15 7.44
N GLY A 62 -5.51 -8.27 8.44
CA GLY A 62 -4.54 -8.33 9.53
C GLY A 62 -4.65 -9.62 10.34
N ALA A 63 -5.88 -10.06 10.67
CA ALA A 63 -6.10 -11.31 11.38
C ALA A 63 -5.61 -12.52 10.57
N ALA A 64 -6.01 -12.61 9.30
CA ALA A 64 -5.69 -13.76 8.47
C ALA A 64 -4.20 -13.87 8.12
N LEU A 65 -3.51 -12.73 7.94
CA LEU A 65 -2.05 -12.71 7.79
C LEU A 65 -1.33 -13.13 9.07
N GLY A 66 -1.82 -12.66 10.22
CA GLY A 66 -1.27 -13.05 11.53
C GLY A 66 -1.33 -14.56 11.79
N GLU A 67 -2.41 -15.22 11.39
CA GLU A 67 -2.54 -16.69 11.45
C GLU A 67 -1.50 -17.45 10.60
N ARG A 68 -0.89 -16.77 9.61
CA ARG A 68 0.13 -17.33 8.71
C ARG A 68 1.54 -16.85 9.05
N GLY A 69 1.70 -16.10 10.14
CA GLY A 69 2.99 -15.52 10.52
C GLY A 69 3.46 -14.38 9.62
N ILE A 70 2.56 -13.80 8.82
CA ILE A 70 2.85 -12.62 8.00
C ILE A 70 2.41 -11.38 8.79
N GLY A 71 3.32 -10.44 8.98
CA GLY A 71 3.01 -9.16 9.61
C GLY A 71 2.05 -8.33 8.74
N TYR A 72 1.24 -7.50 9.39
CA TYR A 72 0.42 -6.50 8.73
C TYR A 72 0.62 -5.15 9.44
N GLU A 73 0.96 -4.12 8.67
CA GLU A 73 1.10 -2.77 9.20
C GLU A 73 0.46 -1.75 8.27
N HIS A 74 -0.28 -0.81 8.84
CA HIS A 74 -1.01 0.21 8.09
C HIS A 74 -0.29 1.55 8.20
N PHE A 75 0.30 2.00 7.10
CA PHE A 75 1.04 3.24 6.97
C PHE A 75 0.17 4.32 6.33
N GLU A 76 -0.78 4.87 7.10
CA GLU A 76 -1.73 5.87 6.60
C GLU A 76 -1.04 7.10 5.97
N ALA A 77 0.09 7.52 6.54
CA ALA A 77 0.87 8.67 6.05
C ALA A 77 1.36 8.47 4.60
N LEU A 78 1.56 7.23 4.17
CA LEU A 78 2.00 6.87 2.82
C LEU A 78 0.84 6.77 1.81
N GLY A 79 -0.41 6.98 2.25
CA GLY A 79 -1.57 6.96 1.36
C GLY A 79 -1.72 8.23 0.52
N GLY A 80 -2.40 8.10 -0.62
CA GLY A 80 -2.52 9.18 -1.60
C GLY A 80 -3.65 10.19 -1.38
N PHE A 81 -4.50 10.03 -0.36
CA PHE A 81 -5.57 11.01 -0.11
C PHE A 81 -4.97 12.29 0.48
N ARG A 82 -5.15 13.41 -0.22
CA ARG A 82 -4.66 14.72 0.16
C ARG A 82 -5.73 15.77 -0.16
N LYS A 83 -5.83 16.79 0.70
CA LYS A 83 -6.69 17.95 0.43
C LYS A 83 -5.95 18.88 -0.53
N ALA A 84 -6.65 19.33 -1.57
CA ALA A 84 -6.11 20.34 -2.47
C ALA A 84 -5.89 21.67 -1.74
N ALA A 85 -4.80 22.34 -2.08
CA ALA A 85 -4.56 23.71 -1.62
C ALA A 85 -5.60 24.65 -2.25
N PRO A 86 -6.11 25.67 -1.53
CA PRO A 86 -7.05 26.64 -2.10
C PRO A 86 -6.50 27.36 -3.34
N ASP A 87 -5.18 27.54 -3.39
CA ASP A 87 -4.39 28.19 -4.44
C ASP A 87 -3.62 27.20 -5.31
N SER A 88 -4.05 25.93 -5.33
CA SER A 88 -3.45 24.86 -6.13
C SER A 88 -3.15 25.29 -7.58
N MET A 89 -1.87 25.23 -7.95
CA MET A 89 -1.41 25.41 -9.35
C MET A 89 -1.91 24.28 -10.27
N ASN A 90 -2.22 23.12 -9.70
CA ASN A 90 -2.60 21.88 -10.37
C ASN A 90 -4.06 21.88 -10.91
N THR A 91 -4.45 22.95 -11.61
CA THR A 91 -5.84 23.21 -12.01
C THR A 91 -6.40 22.25 -13.07
N GLY A 92 -5.54 21.53 -13.79
CA GLY A 92 -5.94 20.54 -14.80
C GLY A 92 -6.65 19.30 -14.24
N TRP A 93 -6.51 18.99 -12.95
CA TRP A 93 -7.18 17.84 -12.33
C TRP A 93 -8.64 18.14 -11.99
N ARG A 94 -9.57 17.42 -12.61
CA ARG A 94 -11.02 17.54 -12.29
C ARG A 94 -11.36 17.05 -10.88
N SER A 95 -10.66 16.02 -10.39
CA SER A 95 -10.83 15.48 -9.03
C SER A 95 -10.03 16.31 -8.03
N ALA A 96 -10.71 16.82 -6.99
CA ALA A 96 -10.05 17.53 -5.89
C ALA A 96 -9.01 16.65 -5.16
N GLY A 97 -9.23 15.33 -5.09
CA GLY A 97 -8.27 14.41 -4.48
C GLY A 97 -6.99 14.25 -5.30
N PHE A 98 -7.10 14.10 -6.63
CA PHE A 98 -5.91 14.04 -7.49
C PHE A 98 -5.16 15.37 -7.55
N ARG A 99 -5.89 16.48 -7.51
CA ARG A 99 -5.31 17.81 -7.35
C ARG A 99 -4.49 17.93 -6.07
N GLY A 100 -5.07 17.58 -4.92
CA GLY A 100 -4.36 17.61 -3.65
C GLY A 100 -3.17 16.65 -3.58
N TYR A 101 -3.25 15.50 -4.27
CA TYR A 101 -2.09 14.63 -4.39
C TYR A 101 -0.98 15.28 -5.22
N ALA A 102 -1.32 15.93 -6.33
CA ALA A 102 -0.35 16.66 -7.14
C ALA A 102 0.26 17.85 -6.38
N ASP A 103 -0.51 18.56 -5.55
CA ASP A 103 0.00 19.62 -4.67
C ASP A 103 1.02 19.06 -3.67
N TYR A 104 0.70 17.93 -3.04
CA TYR A 104 1.60 17.26 -2.09
C TYR A 104 2.89 16.76 -2.74
N MET A 105 2.85 16.28 -3.98
CA MET A 105 4.06 15.83 -4.70
C MET A 105 4.96 16.99 -5.13
N ALA A 106 4.49 18.24 -5.05
CA ALA A 106 5.25 19.43 -5.40
C ALA A 106 5.93 20.11 -4.19
N THR A 107 5.79 19.55 -2.98
CA THR A 107 6.49 20.00 -1.75
C THR A 107 7.78 19.23 -1.53
#